data_AF-A0A6J8CJ43-F1
#
_entry.id   AF-A0A6J8CJ43-F1
#
_cell.length_a   1.000
_cell.length_b   1.000
_cell.length_c   1.000
_cell.angle_alpha   90.00
_cell.angle_beta   90.00
_cell.angle_gamma   90.00
#
_symmetry.space_group_name_H-M   'P 1'
#
loop_
_entity.id
_entity.type
_entity.pdbx_description
1 polymer ?
#
loop_
_entity_poly.entity_id
_entity_poly.type
_entity_poly.pdbx_seq_one_letter_code
_entity_poly.pdbx_strand_id
1 'polypeptide(L)'
;MPDFKFKFVSNKKQCEYNDPVSKDIDILKAAISSDSRDFVLKTVEKIQQDITARNKIVNFGNKHGWDTVSEYEGNPHADNSDDKVCLRQAKTKAIRKRKADTSKKFATDKLFRGLSETPETRSYTNSSHTTPRFNGPRSSPANFRARKGPSP
;
A
#
# COMPACT_ATOMS: atom_id res chain seq x y z
N MET A 1 12.05 20.81 -25.19
CA MET A 1 12.46 19.70 -24.31
C MET A 1 11.74 18.46 -24.80
N PRO A 2 12.43 17.34 -25.09
CA PRO A 2 11.73 16.09 -25.39
C PRO A 2 10.83 15.71 -24.19
N ASP A 3 9.69 15.07 -24.45
CA ASP A 3 8.73 14.65 -23.43
C ASP A 3 9.40 13.70 -22.41
N PHE A 4 9.96 14.27 -21.36
CA PHE A 4 10.65 13.52 -20.32
C PHE A 4 9.60 12.80 -19.46
N LYS A 5 9.53 11.48 -19.60
CA LYS A 5 8.64 10.64 -18.79
C LYS A 5 9.42 9.96 -17.68
N PHE A 6 9.05 10.25 -16.44
CA PHE A 6 9.61 9.55 -15.29
C PHE A 6 9.26 8.06 -15.33
N LYS A 7 10.28 7.19 -15.20
CA LYS A 7 10.08 5.73 -15.03
C LYS A 7 9.34 5.39 -13.75
N PHE A 8 9.59 6.15 -12.68
CA PHE A 8 9.01 5.92 -11.37
C PHE A 8 8.33 7.20 -10.86
N VAL A 9 7.11 7.05 -10.34
CA VAL A 9 6.34 8.15 -9.72
C VAL A 9 7.10 8.76 -8.53
N SER A 10 7.87 7.96 -7.80
CA SER A 10 8.74 8.43 -6.72
C SER A 10 9.78 9.45 -7.19
N ASN A 11 10.37 9.23 -8.37
CA ASN A 11 11.38 10.12 -8.93
C ASN A 11 10.74 11.43 -9.37
N LYS A 12 9.54 11.37 -9.96
CA LYS A 12 8.75 12.55 -10.27
C LYS A 12 8.48 13.38 -9.02
N LYS A 13 7.94 12.75 -7.97
CA LYS A 13 7.70 13.40 -6.67
C LYS A 13 8.96 14.01 -6.05
N GLN A 14 10.13 13.37 -6.22
CA GLN A 14 11.39 13.90 -5.71
C GLN A 14 11.84 15.13 -6.49
N CYS A 15 11.73 15.12 -7.82
CA CYS A 15 12.04 16.29 -8.63
C CYS A 15 11.10 17.47 -8.30
N GLU A 16 9.79 17.23 -8.26
CA GLU A 16 8.79 18.25 -7.90
C GLU A 16 9.02 18.86 -6.51
N TYR A 17 9.55 18.06 -5.57
CA TYR A 17 9.92 18.54 -4.24
C TYR A 17 11.25 19.31 -4.22
N ASN A 18 12.24 18.89 -5.02
CA ASN A 18 13.56 19.54 -5.06
C ASN A 18 13.49 20.94 -5.69
N ASP A 19 12.59 21.17 -6.64
CA ASP A 19 12.44 22.46 -7.33
C ASP A 19 12.21 23.64 -6.37
N PRO A 20 11.22 23.63 -5.45
CA PRO A 20 11.04 24.72 -4.49
C PRO A 20 12.21 24.85 -3.51
N VAL A 21 12.81 23.75 -3.05
CA VAL A 21 14.00 23.81 -2.16
C VAL A 21 15.18 24.48 -2.87
N SER A 22 15.38 24.19 -4.16
CA SER A 22 16.41 24.86 -4.96
C SER A 22 16.14 26.36 -5.07
N LYS A 23 14.89 26.77 -5.26
CA LYS A 23 14.51 28.19 -5.28
C LYS A 23 14.76 28.88 -3.94
N ASP A 24 14.44 28.21 -2.83
CA ASP A 24 14.70 28.73 -1.49
C ASP A 24 16.22 28.92 -1.24
N ILE A 25 17.05 28.03 -1.78
CA ILE A 25 18.52 28.18 -1.74
C ILE A 25 18.98 29.40 -2.57
N ASP A 26 18.39 29.66 -3.73
CA ASP A 26 18.75 30.83 -4.54
C ASP A 26 18.30 32.15 -3.87
N ILE A 27 17.13 32.15 -3.22
CA ILE A 27 16.66 33.25 -2.36
C ILE A 27 17.64 33.47 -1.20
N LEU A 28 18.10 32.40 -0.56
CA LEU A 28 19.08 32.47 0.52
C LEU A 28 20.40 33.11 0.05
N LYS A 29 20.93 32.71 -1.11
CA LYS A 29 22.15 33.32 -1.68
C LYS A 29 21.99 34.83 -1.92
N ALA A 30 20.83 35.25 -2.42
CA ALA A 30 20.53 36.66 -2.62
C ALA A 30 20.44 37.42 -1.29
N ALA A 31 19.82 36.82 -0.27
CA ALA A 31 19.67 37.43 1.04
C ALA A 31 20.98 37.54 1.84
N ILE A 32 21.91 36.60 1.67
CA ILE A 32 23.27 36.70 2.22
C ILE A 32 23.98 37.91 1.61
N SER A 33 23.76 38.19 0.33
CA SER A 33 24.37 39.32 -0.37
C SER A 33 23.79 40.68 0.05
N SER A 34 22.58 40.71 0.62
CA SER A 34 21.91 41.92 1.12
C SER A 34 22.02 42.12 2.63
N ASP A 35 22.86 41.34 3.31
CA ASP A 35 23.10 41.38 4.78
C ASP A 35 21.83 41.28 5.64
N SER A 36 20.80 40.59 5.13
CA SER A 36 19.53 40.38 5.85
C SER A 36 19.61 39.17 6.78
N ARG A 37 20.36 39.29 7.87
CA ARG A 37 20.68 38.17 8.79
C ARG A 37 19.44 37.39 9.28
N ASP A 38 18.40 38.09 9.74
CA ASP A 38 17.20 37.43 10.28
C ASP A 38 16.43 36.65 9.20
N PHE A 39 16.38 37.18 7.99
CA PHE A 39 15.75 36.51 6.86
C PHE A 39 16.56 35.28 6.42
N VAL A 40 17.90 35.40 6.41
CA VAL A 40 18.82 34.29 6.15
C VAL A 40 18.59 33.16 7.14
N LEU A 41 18.56 33.45 8.45
CA LEU A 41 18.35 32.43 9.48
C LEU A 41 17.00 31.74 9.33
N LYS A 42 15.92 32.49 9.12
CA LYS A 42 14.57 31.93 8.89
C LYS A 42 14.51 31.04 7.66
N THR A 43 15.13 31.48 6.56
CA THR A 43 15.15 30.72 5.31
C THR A 43 15.96 29.42 5.46
N VAL A 44 17.10 29.45 6.15
CA VAL A 44 17.89 28.24 6.45
C VAL A 44 17.10 27.27 7.31
N GLU A 45 16.44 27.75 8.36
CA GLU A 45 15.63 26.92 9.24
C GLU A 45 14.49 26.23 8.47
N LYS A 46 13.79 26.99 7.61
CA LYS A 46 12.75 26.44 6.72
C LYS A 46 13.32 25.34 5.81
N ILE A 47 14.42 25.60 5.11
CA ILE A 47 15.06 24.61 4.22
C ILE A 47 15.44 23.34 5.00
N GLN A 48 15.97 23.50 6.21
CA GLN A 48 16.35 22.37 7.06
C GLN A 48 15.14 21.54 7.52
N GLN A 49 14.05 22.20 7.92
CA GLN A 49 12.80 21.54 8.30
C GLN A 49 12.20 20.78 7.12
N ASP A 50 12.16 21.42 5.95
CA ASP A 50 11.66 20.83 4.71
C ASP A 50 12.47 19.57 4.36
N ILE A 51 13.80 19.67 4.28
CA ILE A 51 14.67 18.54 3.94
C ILE A 51 14.51 17.40 4.96
N THR A 52 14.41 17.72 6.26
CA THR A 52 14.23 16.74 7.32
C THR A 52 12.90 16.00 7.18
N ALA A 53 11.82 16.74 6.96
CA ALA A 53 10.49 16.17 6.71
C ALA A 53 10.50 15.27 5.48
N ARG A 54 11.18 15.67 4.39
CA ARG A 54 11.26 14.85 3.19
C ARG A 54 12.11 13.59 3.35
N ASN A 55 13.24 13.68 4.05
CA ASN A 55 14.09 12.51 4.33
C ASN A 55 13.32 11.42 5.08
N LYS A 56 12.43 11.81 6.01
CA LYS A 56 11.52 10.89 6.69
C LYS A 56 10.59 10.17 5.71
N ILE A 57 9.99 10.89 4.77
CA ILE A 57 9.13 10.31 3.73
C ILE A 57 9.89 9.34 2.82
N VAL A 58 11.09 9.71 2.36
CA VAL A 58 11.94 8.84 1.53
C VAL A 58 12.32 7.57 2.29
N ASN A 59 12.62 7.68 3.59
CA ASN A 59 12.91 6.52 4.44
C ASN A 59 11.70 5.58 4.56
N PHE A 60 10.48 6.12 4.69
CA PHE A 60 9.25 5.31 4.69
C PHE A 60 9.03 4.63 3.34
N GLY A 61 9.27 5.34 2.24
CA GLY A 61 9.20 4.78 0.88
C GLY A 61 10.17 3.63 0.70
N ASN A 62 11.42 3.78 1.18
CA ASN A 62 12.44 2.75 1.12
C ASN A 62 12.10 1.51 1.97
N LYS A 63 11.60 1.69 3.19
CA LYS A 63 11.32 0.59 4.13
C LYS A 63 9.98 -0.12 3.89
N HIS A 64 8.97 0.59 3.39
CA HIS A 64 7.58 0.12 3.36
C HIS A 64 6.90 0.22 2.00
N GLY A 65 7.56 0.84 1.01
CA GLY A 65 7.03 1.07 -0.32
C GLY A 65 6.32 2.42 -0.47
N TRP A 66 6.34 2.94 -1.69
CA TRP A 66 5.78 4.26 -2.05
C TRP A 66 4.26 4.33 -2.03
N ASP A 67 3.58 3.20 -2.07
CA ASP A 67 2.14 3.08 -1.84
C ASP A 67 1.79 3.29 -0.37
N THR A 68 2.61 2.78 0.57
CA THR A 68 2.48 3.11 2.00
C THR A 68 2.67 4.60 2.24
N VAL A 69 3.66 5.22 1.58
CA VAL A 69 3.87 6.66 1.63
C VAL A 69 2.65 7.43 1.12
N SER A 70 2.02 6.97 0.04
CA SER A 70 0.84 7.64 -0.53
C SER A 70 -0.36 7.60 0.43
N GLU A 71 -0.53 6.51 1.18
CA GLU A 71 -1.55 6.42 2.25
C GLU A 71 -1.20 7.28 3.48
N TYR A 72 0.09 7.42 3.78
CA TYR A 72 0.59 8.22 4.90
C TYR A 72 0.45 9.72 4.62
N GLU A 73 0.91 10.20 3.45
CA GLU A 73 0.79 11.61 3.01
C GLU A 73 -0.68 12.03 2.85
N GLY A 74 -1.58 11.10 2.53
CA GLY A 74 -3.01 11.37 2.36
C GLY A 74 -3.82 11.49 3.67
N ASN A 75 -3.20 11.34 4.84
CA ASN A 75 -3.88 11.37 6.13
C ASN A 75 -3.58 12.72 6.86
N PRO A 76 -4.55 13.65 6.93
CA PRO A 76 -4.32 15.04 7.38
C PRO A 76 -4.05 15.21 8.89
N HIS A 77 -3.87 14.14 9.66
CA HIS A 77 -3.71 14.15 11.12
C HIS A 77 -2.36 13.60 11.59
N ALA A 78 -1.36 13.53 10.71
CA ALA A 78 -0.03 13.04 11.05
C ALA A 78 0.79 14.12 11.78
N ASP A 79 0.42 14.46 13.02
CA ASP A 79 1.33 15.13 13.93
C ASP A 79 2.46 14.17 14.33
N ASN A 80 3.67 14.71 14.54
CA ASN A 80 4.89 13.90 14.77
C ASN A 80 4.80 12.90 15.95
N SER A 81 3.86 13.10 16.89
CA SER A 81 3.59 12.17 18.00
C SER A 81 2.92 10.86 17.54
N ASP A 82 2.11 10.91 16.47
CA ASP A 82 1.29 9.80 15.99
C ASP A 82 1.88 9.07 14.77
N ASP A 83 3.10 9.42 14.37
CA ASP A 83 3.75 8.85 13.18
C ASP A 83 3.75 7.33 13.14
N LYS A 84 4.03 6.68 14.29
CA LYS A 84 4.07 5.23 14.38
C LYS A 84 2.69 4.63 14.11
N VAL A 85 1.64 5.27 14.63
CA VAL A 85 0.25 4.82 14.47
C VAL A 85 -0.21 5.06 13.04
N CYS A 86 0.03 6.26 12.51
CA CYS A 86 -0.30 6.64 11.15
C CYS A 86 0.41 5.73 10.13
N LEU A 87 1.71 5.47 10.31
CA LEU A 87 2.48 4.58 9.44
C LEU A 87 1.95 3.14 9.49
N ARG A 88 1.57 2.64 10.67
CA ARG A 88 0.96 1.30 10.80
C ARG A 88 -0.37 1.21 10.06
N GLN A 89 -1.21 2.24 10.15
CA GLN A 89 -2.47 2.31 9.43
C GLN A 89 -2.24 2.38 7.91
N ALA A 90 -1.35 3.26 7.47
CA ALA A 90 -0.96 3.41 6.07
C ALA A 90 -0.46 2.08 5.48
N LYS A 91 0.43 1.38 6.20
CA LYS A 91 0.93 0.05 5.81
C LYS A 91 -0.21 -0.96 5.68
N THR A 92 -1.15 -0.96 6.63
CA THR A 92 -2.30 -1.88 6.60
C THR A 92 -3.20 -1.61 5.39
N LYS A 93 -3.48 -0.32 5.10
CA LYS A 93 -4.25 0.09 3.93
C LYS A 93 -3.55 -0.28 2.62
N ALA A 94 -2.26 0.00 2.51
CA ALA A 94 -1.44 -0.36 1.35
C ALA A 94 -1.44 -1.88 1.09
N ILE A 95 -1.24 -2.70 2.12
CA ILE A 95 -1.31 -4.17 2.01
C ILE A 95 -2.70 -4.62 1.53
N ARG A 96 -3.78 -4.05 2.06
CA ARG A 96 -5.14 -4.39 1.63
C ARG A 96 -5.37 -4.04 0.16
N LYS A 97 -4.91 -2.87 -0.30
CA LYS A 97 -4.98 -2.47 -1.71
C LYS A 97 -4.20 -3.43 -2.62
N ARG A 98 -2.94 -3.74 -2.27
CA ARG A 98 -2.12 -4.72 -3.02
C ARG A 98 -2.82 -6.08 -3.15
N LYS A 99 -3.42 -6.58 -2.06
CA LYS A 99 -4.14 -7.86 -2.06
C LYS A 99 -5.38 -7.83 -2.95
N ALA A 100 -6.16 -6.75 -2.91
CA ALA A 100 -7.33 -6.57 -3.76
C ALA A 100 -6.98 -6.45 -5.25
N ASP A 101 -5.88 -5.78 -5.58
CA ASP A 101 -5.44 -5.66 -6.98
C ASP A 101 -4.91 -6.98 -7.52
N THR A 102 -4.26 -7.76 -6.66
CA THR A 102 -3.79 -9.11 -7.01
C THR A 102 -4.97 -10.06 -7.27
N SER A 103 -6.00 -10.06 -6.42
CA SER A 103 -7.19 -10.91 -6.63
C SER A 103 -7.97 -10.52 -7.88
N LYS A 104 -8.05 -9.23 -8.22
CA LYS A 104 -8.64 -8.77 -9.49
C LYS A 104 -7.87 -9.28 -10.71
N LYS A 105 -6.53 -9.24 -10.69
CA LYS A 105 -5.71 -9.79 -11.78
C LYS A 105 -5.92 -11.29 -11.97
N PHE A 106 -5.99 -12.05 -10.88
CA PHE A 106 -6.27 -13.49 -10.97
C PHE A 106 -7.69 -13.80 -11.46
N ALA A 107 -8.67 -12.92 -11.19
CA ALA A 107 -10.02 -13.05 -11.72
C ALA A 107 -10.09 -12.72 -13.22
N THR A 108 -9.37 -11.68 -13.68
CA THR A 108 -9.31 -11.34 -15.11
C THR A 108 -8.58 -12.40 -15.92
N ASP A 109 -7.53 -13.01 -15.38
CA ASP A 109 -6.79 -14.09 -16.07
C ASP A 109 -7.66 -15.35 -16.22
N LYS A 110 -8.49 -15.67 -15.23
CA LYS A 110 -9.45 -16.79 -15.34
C LYS A 110 -10.56 -16.53 -16.36
N LEU A 111 -11.06 -15.30 -16.43
CA LEU A 111 -12.06 -14.91 -17.44
C LEU A 111 -11.46 -14.97 -18.86
N PHE A 112 -10.24 -14.47 -19.05
CA PHE A 112 -9.58 -14.49 -20.35
C PHE A 112 -9.24 -15.92 -20.81
N ARG A 113 -8.81 -16.81 -19.90
CA ARG A 113 -8.53 -18.21 -20.23
C ARG A 113 -9.79 -19.03 -20.54
N GLY A 114 -10.95 -18.66 -19.99
CA GLY A 114 -12.24 -19.30 -20.25
C GLY A 114 -12.91 -18.88 -21.56
N LEU A 115 -12.39 -17.88 -22.27
CA LEU A 115 -12.95 -17.33 -23.52
C LEU A 115 -12.31 -17.93 -24.80
N SER A 116 -11.48 -18.98 -24.67
CA SER A 116 -10.80 -19.65 -25.80
C SER A 116 -11.41 -20.99 -26.22
N GLU A 117 -12.52 -21.42 -25.62
CA GLU A 117 -13.23 -22.64 -26.06
C GLU A 117 -14.42 -22.26 -26.96
N THR A 118 -14.17 -22.21 -28.27
CA THR A 118 -15.22 -22.25 -29.29
C THR A 118 -15.90 -23.63 -29.27
N PRO A 119 -17.24 -23.71 -29.30
CA PRO A 119 -17.95 -24.99 -29.28
C PRO A 119 -18.01 -25.57 -30.69
N GLU A 120 -17.06 -26.44 -31.04
CA GLU A 120 -17.23 -27.36 -32.16
C GLU A 120 -17.55 -28.78 -31.66
N THR A 121 -18.78 -29.17 -31.99
CA THR A 121 -19.25 -30.52 -32.34
C THR A 121 -18.87 -31.72 -31.44
N ARG A 122 -19.91 -32.24 -30.78
CA ARG A 122 -19.99 -33.57 -30.13
C ARG A 122 -19.44 -34.70 -31.01
N SER A 123 -18.65 -35.59 -30.40
CA SER A 123 -18.69 -37.02 -30.69
C SER A 123 -18.72 -37.81 -29.39
N TYR A 124 -19.79 -38.57 -29.21
CA TYR A 124 -19.99 -39.51 -28.12
C TYR A 124 -19.02 -40.69 -28.26
N THR A 125 -18.20 -40.94 -27.24
CA THR A 125 -17.72 -42.30 -26.93
C THR A 125 -17.79 -42.50 -25.43
N ASN A 126 -18.66 -43.42 -25.02
CA ASN A 126 -18.81 -43.88 -23.64
C ASN A 126 -17.48 -44.48 -23.14
N SER A 127 -16.97 -43.97 -22.03
CA SER A 127 -16.05 -44.73 -21.20
C SER A 127 -16.44 -44.56 -19.73
N SER A 128 -16.94 -45.65 -19.18
CA SER A 128 -17.53 -45.78 -17.87
C SER A 128 -16.44 -45.76 -16.80
N HIS A 129 -16.21 -44.63 -16.12
CA HIS A 129 -15.50 -44.63 -14.85
C HIS A 129 -16.31 -43.90 -13.75
N THR A 130 -17.03 -44.76 -13.04
CA THR A 130 -17.72 -44.59 -11.76
C THR A 130 -16.90 -43.78 -10.75
N THR A 131 -17.54 -42.74 -10.19
CA THR A 131 -17.08 -42.03 -8.99
C THR A 131 -17.29 -42.87 -7.73
N PRO A 132 -16.31 -43.00 -6.82
CA PRO A 132 -16.60 -43.36 -5.43
C PRO A 132 -16.93 -42.09 -4.64
N ARG A 133 -18.23 -41.92 -4.34
CA ARG A 133 -18.75 -41.00 -3.34
C ARG A 133 -18.57 -41.66 -1.97
N PHE A 134 -17.50 -41.32 -1.23
CA PHE A 134 -17.34 -41.79 0.15
C PHE A 134 -18.01 -40.82 1.12
N ASN A 135 -19.25 -41.15 1.50
CA ASN A 135 -19.96 -40.56 2.63
C ASN A 135 -19.36 -41.10 3.93
N GLY A 136 -18.46 -40.36 4.56
CA GLY A 136 -18.04 -40.63 5.94
C GLY A 136 -19.15 -40.27 6.93
N PRO A 137 -19.43 -41.11 7.94
CA PRO A 137 -20.55 -40.92 8.86
C PRO A 137 -20.37 -39.72 9.79
N ARG A 138 -21.46 -38.96 9.91
CA ARG A 138 -21.65 -37.84 10.83
C ARG A 138 -21.92 -38.38 12.23
N SER A 139 -20.89 -38.42 13.07
CA SER A 139 -21.03 -38.78 14.49
C SER A 139 -21.18 -37.51 15.33
N SER A 140 -22.42 -37.12 15.63
CA SER A 140 -22.72 -36.26 16.77
C SER A 140 -22.98 -37.16 17.99
N PRO A 141 -22.33 -36.94 19.13
CA PRO A 141 -22.85 -37.40 20.40
C PRO A 141 -23.71 -36.32 21.05
N ALA A 142 -24.85 -36.78 21.52
CA ALA A 142 -25.93 -36.03 22.13
C ALA A 142 -25.55 -35.32 23.44
N ASN A 143 -26.38 -34.33 23.76
CA ASN A 143 -26.60 -33.76 25.09
C ASN A 143 -26.57 -34.85 26.19
N PHE A 144 -25.70 -34.68 27.18
CA PHE A 144 -25.90 -35.28 28.50
C PHE A 144 -26.04 -34.17 29.54
N ARG A 145 -27.30 -33.88 29.87
CA ARG A 145 -27.72 -33.07 31.00
C ARG A 145 -27.80 -33.99 32.21
N ALA A 146 -26.84 -33.92 33.13
CA ALA A 146 -26.97 -34.54 34.44
C ALA A 146 -27.25 -33.45 35.48
N ARG A 147 -28.41 -33.56 36.13
CA ARG A 147 -28.88 -32.75 37.27
C ARG A 147 -28.61 -33.53 38.57
N LYS A 148 -28.15 -32.81 39.60
CA LYS A 148 -28.29 -33.04 41.07
C LYS A 148 -27.61 -34.31 41.64
N GLY A 149 -27.03 -34.37 42.83
CA GLY A 149 -27.02 -33.54 44.05
C GLY A 149 -25.94 -34.07 45.04
N PRO A 150 -26.13 -34.02 46.37
CA PRO A 150 -25.31 -33.22 47.31
C PRO A 150 -24.27 -34.00 48.18
N SER A 151 -23.41 -33.19 48.84
CA SER A 151 -22.68 -33.26 50.14
C SER A 151 -22.30 -34.62 50.79
N PRO A 152 -21.19 -34.68 51.56
CA PRO A 152 -21.13 -34.12 52.93
C PRO A 152 -20.21 -32.91 53.08
#